data_AF-A0A5N1JGP7-F1
#
_entry.id   AF-A0A5N1JGP7-F1
#
_cell.length_a   1.000
_cell.length_b   1.000
_cell.length_c   1.000
_cell.angle_alpha   90.00
_cell.angle_beta   90.00
_cell.angle_gamma   90.00
#
_symmetry.space_group_name_H-M   'P 1'
#
loop_
_entity.id
_entity.type
_entity.pdbx_description
1 polymer ?
#
loop_
_entity_poly.entity_id
_entity_poly.type
_entity_poly.pdbx_seq_one_letter_code
_entity_poly.pdbx_strand_id
1 'polypeptide(L)' 'MTRTDDMIENGYKLRKDEDGTWSVIEAYKNEPAEFEGKLQTGLTEAKAHECLVQLTRKFMERQHEGGSGRLP' A
#
# COMPACT_ATOMS: atom_id res chain seq x y z
N MET A 1 -21.01 -7.91 9.45
CA MET A 1 -20.74 -6.90 8.42
C MET A 1 -19.25 -6.59 8.48
N THR A 2 -18.63 -6.73 7.32
CA THR A 2 -17.24 -6.63 6.86
C THR A 2 -16.16 -6.18 7.86
N ARG A 3 -15.27 -7.11 8.22
CA ARG A 3 -13.95 -6.82 8.77
C ARG A 3 -13.11 -6.24 7.64
N THR A 4 -12.96 -4.92 7.60
CA THR A 4 -12.03 -4.23 6.70
C THR A 4 -10.70 -3.94 7.43
N ASP A 5 -10.39 -4.72 8.46
CA ASP A 5 -9.15 -4.63 9.27
C ASP A 5 -7.97 -5.39 8.63
N ASP A 6 -8.21 -6.27 7.65
CA ASP A 6 -7.22 -7.27 7.22
C ASP A 6 -6.15 -6.78 6.23
N MET A 7 -6.06 -5.48 5.92
CA MET A 7 -5.02 -4.98 5.00
C MET A 7 -3.97 -4.07 5.63
N ILE A 8 -3.92 -3.94 6.95
CA ILE A 8 -2.87 -3.15 7.63
C ILE A 8 -1.55 -3.94 7.76
N GLU A 9 -1.42 -5.15 7.21
CA GLU A 9 -0.21 -5.97 7.44
C GLU A 9 1.06 -5.43 6.75
N ASN A 10 0.95 -4.56 5.75
CA ASN A 10 2.11 -4.18 4.91
C ASN A 10 2.34 -2.66 4.78
N GLY A 11 1.74 -1.85 5.67
CA GLY A 11 1.94 -0.40 5.67
C GLY A 11 1.16 0.38 4.62
N TYR A 12 0.29 -0.28 3.84
CA TYR A 12 -0.56 0.33 2.82
C TYR A 12 -2.00 -0.15 2.95
N LYS A 13 -2.98 0.66 2.57
CA LYS A 13 -4.41 0.33 2.58
C LYS A 13 -5.10 0.84 1.32
N LEU A 14 -6.22 0.22 0.95
CA LEU A 14 -7.09 0.74 -0.10
C LEU A 14 -8.15 1.66 0.50
N ARG A 15 -8.42 2.77 -0.19
CA ARG A 15 -9.51 3.68 0.12
C ARG A 15 -10.34 3.89 -1.14
N LYS A 16 -11.66 3.76 -1.01
CA LYS A 16 -12.59 4.18 -2.06
C LYS A 16 -12.86 5.67 -1.89
N ASP A 17 -12.71 6.42 -2.97
CA ASP A 17 -12.96 7.87 -3.01
C ASP A 17 -14.42 8.15 -3.41
N GLU A 18 -14.89 9.39 -3.22
CA GLU A 18 -16.30 9.77 -3.40
C GLU A 18 -16.78 9.66 -4.86
N ASP A 19 -15.86 9.79 -5.81
CA ASP A 19 -16.11 9.65 -7.25
C ASP A 19 -16.20 8.18 -7.71
N GLY A 20 -16.07 7.22 -6.77
CA GLY A 20 -16.12 5.80 -7.03
C GLY A 20 -14.78 5.20 -7.47
N THR A 21 -13.73 6.00 -7.56
CA THR A 21 -12.36 5.53 -7.80
C THR A 21 -11.71 5.02 -6.51
N TRP A 22 -10.52 4.45 -6.65
CA TRP A 22 -9.75 3.89 -5.56
C TRP A 22 -8.37 4.53 -5.47
N SER A 23 -7.91 4.72 -4.23
CA SER A 23 -6.59 5.20 -3.88
C SER A 23 -5.86 4.19 -3.00
N VAL A 24 -4.57 4.02 -3.24
CA VAL A 24 -3.67 3.30 -2.33
C VAL A 24 -3.08 4.32 -1.36
N ILE A 25 -3.28 4.11 -0.06
CA ILE A 25 -2.88 5.04 1.00
C ILE A 25 -1.77 4.39 1.83
N GLU A 26 -0.69 5.11 2.09
CA GLU A 26 0.30 4.73 3.13
C GLU A 26 -0.39 4.78 4.50
N ALA A 27 -0.49 3.63 5.18
CA ALA A 27 -1.23 3.52 6.43
C ALA A 27 -0.63 4.40 7.55
N TYR A 28 0.69 4.60 7.54
CA TYR A 28 1.40 5.38 8.56
C TYR A 28 1.25 6.90 8.40
N LYS A 29 1.33 7.41 7.16
CA LYS A 29 1.18 8.84 6.87
C LYS A 29 -0.26 9.25 6.62
N ASN A 30 -1.12 8.28 6.30
CA ASN A 30 -2.47 8.49 5.81
C ASN A 30 -2.52 9.34 4.53
N GLU A 31 -1.46 9.27 3.71
CA GLU A 31 -1.28 9.98 2.45
C GLU A 31 -1.32 9.01 1.27
N PRO A 32 -1.68 9.46 0.05
CA PRO A 32 -1.60 8.62 -1.13
C PRO A 32 -0.19 8.08 -1.35
N ALA A 33 -0.09 6.78 -1.57
CA ALA A 33 1.17 6.12 -1.84
C ALA A 33 1.72 6.60 -3.20
N GLU A 34 3.03 6.81 -3.25
CA GLU A 34 3.74 7.05 -4.50
C GLU A 34 4.40 5.75 -4.98
N PHE A 35 4.19 5.41 -6.25
CA PHE A 35 4.84 4.28 -6.89
C PHE A 35 5.31 4.71 -8.29
N GLU A 36 6.60 4.47 -8.57
CA GLU A 36 7.23 4.83 -9.85
C GLU A 36 7.05 6.32 -10.24
N GLY A 37 7.15 7.22 -9.26
CA GLY A 37 7.02 8.66 -9.49
C GLY A 37 5.58 9.16 -9.63
N LYS A 38 4.57 8.31 -9.36
CA LYS A 38 3.15 8.64 -9.53
C LYS A 38 2.35 8.33 -8.28
N LEU A 39 1.45 9.25 -7.92
CA LEU A 39 0.46 9.04 -6.88
C LEU A 39 -0.56 7.99 -7.31
N GLN A 40 -0.81 7.03 -6.43
CA GLN A 40 -1.72 5.92 -6.68
C GLN A 40 -3.16 6.29 -6.30
N THR A 41 -3.75 7.22 -7.04
CA THR A 41 -5.09 7.79 -6.84
C THR A 41 -5.91 7.74 -8.11
N GLY A 42 -7.25 7.77 -8.03
CA GLY A 42 -8.10 7.79 -9.22
C GLY A 42 -8.08 6.46 -9.99
N LEU A 43 -7.76 5.36 -9.31
CA LEU A 43 -7.59 4.04 -9.90
C LEU A 43 -8.92 3.28 -9.98
N THR A 44 -9.00 2.30 -10.88
CA THR A 44 -10.02 1.26 -10.76
C THR A 44 -9.69 0.35 -9.58
N GLU A 45 -10.70 -0.33 -9.04
CA GLU A 45 -10.51 -1.29 -7.93
C GLU A 45 -9.42 -2.32 -8.26
N ALA A 46 -9.51 -2.96 -9.42
CA ALA A 46 -8.53 -3.94 -9.89
C ALA A 46 -7.10 -3.35 -9.93
N LYS A 47 -6.95 -2.12 -10.44
CA LYS A 47 -5.63 -1.48 -10.53
C LYS A 47 -5.09 -1.09 -9.16
N ALA A 48 -5.94 -0.63 -8.25
CA ALA A 48 -5.54 -0.32 -6.89
C ALA A 48 -5.07 -1.57 -6.14
N HIS A 49 -5.74 -2.71 -6.32
CA HIS A 49 -5.31 -4.00 -5.80
C HIS A 49 -3.96 -4.45 -6.37
N GLU A 50 -3.75 -4.35 -7.68
CA GLU A 50 -2.44 -4.64 -8.29
C GLU A 50 -1.32 -3.78 -7.69
N CYS A 51 -1.55 -2.46 -7.59
CA CYS A 51 -0.56 -1.53 -7.02
C CYS A 51 -0.25 -1.84 -5.56
N LEU A 52 -1.28 -2.17 -4.76
CA LEU A 52 -1.09 -2.58 -3.37
C LEU A 52 -0.19 -3.81 -3.25
N VAL A 53 -0.41 -4.84 -4.07
CA VAL A 53 0.41 -6.05 -4.06
C VAL A 53 1.85 -5.74 -4.42
N GLN A 54 2.09 -4.88 -5.42
CA GLN A 54 3.46 -4.48 -5.80
C GLN A 54 4.16 -3.67 -4.71
N LEU A 55 3.46 -2.69 -4.11
CA LEU A 55 3.99 -1.87 -3.01
C LEU A 55 4.32 -2.73 -1.80
N THR A 56 3.41 -3.65 -1.44
CA THR A 56 3.61 -4.62 -0.36
C THR A 56 4.85 -5.48 -0.59
N ARG A 57 5.02 -6.03 -1.81
CA ARG A 57 6.19 -6.85 -2.14
C ARG A 57 7.49 -6.06 -2.02
N LYS A 58 7.55 -4.86 -2.60
CA LYS A 58 8.74 -3.99 -2.50
C LYS A 58 9.04 -3.59 -1.06
N PHE A 59 8.00 -3.36 -0.24
CA PHE A 59 8.18 -3.06 1.18
C PHE A 59 8.80 -4.24 1.93
N MET A 60 8.31 -5.46 1.71
CA MET A 60 8.86 -6.68 2.31
C MET A 60 10.29 -6.98 1.83
N GLU A 61 10.58 -6.78 0.54
CA GLU A 61 11.94 -6.92 -0.02
C GLU A 61 12.92 -5.93 0.64
N ARG A 62 12.53 -4.66 0.81
CA ARG A 62 13.34 -3.65 1.50
C ARG A 62 13.59 -4.00 2.97
N GLN A 63 12.59 -4.55 3.67
CA GLN A 63 12.76 -5.02 5.05
C GLN A 63 13.72 -6.22 5.12
N HIS A 64 13.71 -7.10 4.12
CA HIS A 64 14.58 -8.26 4.06
C HIS A 64 16.04 -7.89 3.74
N GLU A 65 16.27 -6.93 2.83
CA GLU A 65 17.63 -6.40 2.54
C GLU A 65 18.20 -5.54 3.68
N GLY A 66 17.35 -4.86 4.47
CA GLY A 66 17.75 -4.14 5.68
C GLY A 66 18.04 -5.04 6.90
N GLY A 67 17.65 -6.32 6.84
CA GLY A 67 17.75 -7.29 7.93
C GLY A 67 19.11 -7.99 8.09
N SER A 68 20.14 -7.63 7.29
CA SER A 68 21.49 -8.20 7.41
C SER A 68 22.48 -7.30 8.18
N GLY A 69 21.99 -6.38 9.02
CA GLY A 69 22.82 -5.44 9.76
C GLY A 69 22.70 -5.56 11.28
N ARG A 70 23.45 -6.50 11.87
CA ARG A 70 23.76 -6.66 13.32
C ARG A 70 22.57 -6.69 14.28
N LEU A 71 22.22 -7.89 14.72
CA LEU A 71 21.83 -8.06 16.12
C LEU A 71 23.13 -8.24 16.96
N PRO A 72 23.28 -7.58 18.12
CA PRO A 72 24.43 -7.72 19.01
C PRO A 72 24.54 -9.12 19.63
#